data_AF-A0AAD8AN07-F1
#
_entry.id   AF-A0AAD8AN07-F1
#
_cell.length_a   1.000
_cell.length_b   1.000
_cell.length_c   1.000
_cell.angle_alpha   90.00
_cell.angle_beta   90.00
_cell.angle_gamma   90.00
#
_symmetry.space_group_name_H-M   'P 1'
#
loop_
_entity.id
_entity.type
_entity.pdbx_description
1 polymer ?
#
loop_
_entity_poly.entity_id
_entity_poly.type
_entity_poly.pdbx_seq_one_letter_code
_entity_poly.pdbx_strand_id
1 'polypeptide(L)'
;YANIRIGPVVKKDVMKASTMLEHDSQYATILAFDVKVERDAQELADVLGVKIFQADIIYHLFDKFMAYREELKQKKREEFKHIAVFPCKLKILPQLTFS
;
A
#
# COMPACT_ATOMS: atom_id res chain seq x y z
N TYR A 1 1.41 -12.04 8.79
CA TYR A 1 2.55 -12.19 9.73
C TYR A 1 3.31 -10.88 9.78
N ALA A 2 3.60 -10.35 10.97
CA ALA A 2 4.45 -9.16 11.14
C ALA A 2 5.78 -9.60 11.77
N ASN A 3 6.91 -9.14 11.24
CA ASN A 3 8.24 -9.46 11.75
C ASN A 3 8.88 -8.18 12.31
N ILE A 4 9.47 -8.26 13.51
CA ILE A 4 10.08 -7.13 14.20
C ILE A 4 11.53 -7.48 14.49
N ARG A 5 12.44 -6.57 14.17
CA ARG A 5 13.89 -6.73 14.38
C ARG A 5 14.50 -5.40 14.78
N ILE A 6 15.56 -5.46 15.59
CA ILE A 6 16.37 -4.31 15.99
C ILE A 6 17.62 -4.26 15.10
N GLY A 7 17.94 -3.07 14.61
CA GLY A 7 19.14 -2.81 13.79
C GLY A 7 18.81 -2.25 12.41
N PRO A 8 19.84 -2.02 11.57
CA PRO A 8 19.67 -1.48 10.23
C PRO A 8 18.87 -2.43 9.34
N VAL A 9 18.15 -1.87 8.37
CA VAL A 9 17.39 -2.63 7.38
C VAL A 9 18.35 -3.23 6.37
N VAL A 10 18.33 -4.56 6.24
CA VAL A 10 19.19 -5.31 5.31
C VAL A 10 18.38 -6.04 4.25
N LYS A 11 19.04 -6.54 3.19
CA LYS A 11 18.42 -7.32 2.10
C LYS A 11 17.48 -8.44 2.56
N LYS A 12 17.82 -9.14 3.65
CA LYS A 12 16.98 -10.23 4.21
C LYS A 12 15.63 -9.72 4.72
N ASP A 13 15.56 -8.50 5.23
CA ASP A 13 14.30 -7.92 5.73
C ASP A 13 13.39 -7.57 4.55
N VAL A 14 13.97 -7.08 3.44
CA VAL A 14 13.27 -6.84 2.17
C VAL A 14 12.74 -8.13 1.54
N MET A 15 13.54 -9.18 1.51
CA MET A 15 13.12 -10.50 0.99
C MET A 15 11.93 -11.09 1.77
N LYS A 16 11.89 -10.86 3.09
CA LYS A 16 10.74 -11.28 3.92
C LYS A 16 9.52 -10.41 3.69
N ALA A 17 9.69 -9.11 3.45
CA ALA A 17 8.59 -8.22 3.12
C ALA A 17 8.03 -8.53 1.72
N SER A 18 8.87 -8.94 0.77
CA SER A 18 8.43 -9.26 -0.58
C SER A 18 7.60 -10.54 -0.65
N THR A 19 7.84 -11.55 0.20
CA THR A 19 6.94 -12.72 0.25
C THR A 19 5.53 -12.35 0.74
N MET A 20 5.36 -11.21 1.42
CA MET A 20 4.04 -10.69 1.76
C MET A 20 3.32 -10.03 0.58
N LEU A 21 4.03 -9.64 -0.50
CA LEU A 21 3.42 -9.10 -1.73
C LEU A 21 2.49 -10.12 -2.40
N GLU A 22 2.86 -11.39 -2.38
CA GLU A 22 2.11 -12.46 -3.06
C GLU A 22 0.73 -12.71 -2.44
N HIS A 23 0.54 -12.34 -1.17
CA HIS A 23 -0.74 -12.49 -0.47
C HIS A 23 -1.64 -11.26 -0.58
N ASP A 24 -1.11 -10.06 -0.34
CA ASP A 24 -1.84 -8.80 -0.55
C ASP A 24 -0.80 -7.65 -0.63
N SER A 25 -0.80 -6.95 -1.76
CA SER A 25 0.16 -5.89 -2.09
C SER A 25 0.21 -4.75 -1.07
N GLN A 26 -0.80 -4.64 -0.22
CA GLN A 26 -0.88 -3.62 0.83
C GLN A 26 0.05 -3.87 2.03
N TYR A 27 0.57 -5.10 2.22
CA TYR A 27 1.42 -5.41 3.37
C TYR A 27 2.92 -5.41 3.06
N ALA A 28 3.31 -5.12 1.82
CA ALA A 28 4.70 -5.10 1.40
C ALA A 28 5.39 -3.78 1.74
N THR A 29 5.47 -3.51 3.04
CA THR A 29 5.99 -2.26 3.57
C THR A 29 6.90 -2.50 4.75
N ILE A 30 7.99 -1.75 4.81
CA ILE A 30 8.96 -1.78 5.91
C ILE A 30 8.91 -0.43 6.63
N LEU A 31 8.80 -0.48 7.96
CA LEU A 31 8.81 0.70 8.83
C LEU A 31 10.15 0.74 9.58
N ALA A 32 10.99 1.71 9.24
CA ALA A 32 12.31 1.94 9.82
C ALA A 32 12.28 3.19 10.72
N PHE A 33 12.29 2.97 12.03
CA PHE A 33 12.32 4.03 13.05
C PHE A 33 13.74 4.19 13.60
N ASP A 34 14.34 5.39 13.46
CA ASP A 34 15.68 5.72 13.97
C ASP A 34 16.77 4.69 13.58
N VAL A 35 16.66 4.11 12.39
CA VAL A 35 17.62 3.14 11.86
C VAL A 35 18.01 3.47 10.42
N LYS A 36 19.25 3.13 10.08
CA LYS A 36 19.75 3.28 8.71
C LYS A 36 19.25 2.14 7.82
N VAL A 37 18.95 2.47 6.57
CA VAL A 37 18.65 1.50 5.51
C VAL A 37 19.92 1.28 4.71
N GLU A 38 20.35 0.03 4.56
CA GLU A 38 21.49 -0.28 3.69
C GLU A 38 21.13 -0.02 2.24
N ARG A 39 22.08 0.51 1.46
CA ARG A 39 21.89 0.81 0.03
C ARG A 39 21.42 -0.44 -0.75
N ASP A 40 22.06 -1.56 -0.47
CA ASP A 40 21.72 -2.89 -0.96
C ASP A 40 20.27 -3.30 -0.68
N ALA A 41 19.71 -2.91 0.47
CA ALA A 41 18.33 -3.17 0.82
C ALA A 41 17.39 -2.25 0.04
N GLN A 42 17.73 -0.97 -0.09
CA GLN A 42 16.94 0.00 -0.86
C GLN A 42 16.82 -0.41 -2.34
N GLU A 43 17.94 -0.77 -2.97
CA GLU A 43 17.96 -1.23 -4.37
C GLU A 43 17.08 -2.47 -4.56
N LEU A 44 17.13 -3.43 -3.62
CA LEU A 44 16.28 -4.62 -3.69
C LEU A 44 14.79 -4.29 -3.47
N ALA A 45 14.49 -3.33 -2.60
CA ALA A 45 13.12 -2.92 -2.32
C ALA A 45 12.49 -2.25 -3.54
N ASP A 46 13.25 -1.43 -4.26
CA ASP A 46 12.80 -0.79 -5.49
C ASP A 46 12.53 -1.83 -6.61
N VAL A 47 13.37 -2.87 -6.72
CA VAL A 47 13.18 -3.96 -7.69
C VAL A 47 11.96 -4.82 -7.36
N LEU A 48 11.76 -5.13 -6.08
CA LEU A 48 10.66 -5.99 -5.64
C LEU A 48 9.34 -5.24 -5.44
N GLY A 49 9.35 -3.91 -5.50
CA GLY A 49 8.16 -3.08 -5.23
C GLY A 49 7.78 -3.01 -3.75
N VAL A 50 8.74 -3.21 -2.84
CA VAL A 50 8.55 -3.06 -1.40
C VAL A 50 8.78 -1.61 -1.00
N LYS A 51 7.82 -0.99 -0.31
CA LYS A 51 7.95 0.42 0.11
C LYS A 51 8.61 0.51 1.49
N ILE A 52 9.73 1.22 1.59
CA ILE A 52 10.41 1.48 2.87
C ILE A 52 10.06 2.88 3.36
N PHE A 53 9.58 2.98 4.59
CA PHE A 53 9.38 4.24 5.29
C PHE A 53 10.45 4.41 6.34
N GLN A 54 11.22 5.49 6.23
CA GLN A 54 12.23 5.88 7.22
C GLN A 54 11.83 7.20 7.89
N ALA A 55 11.92 7.25 9.21
CA ALA A 55 11.81 8.47 9.99
C ALA A 55 12.51 8.35 11.35
N ASP A 56 13.04 9.46 11.84
CA ASP A 56 13.71 9.54 13.14
C ASP A 56 12.71 9.73 14.30
N ILE A 57 11.46 10.11 13.98
CA ILE A 57 10.37 10.34 14.94
C ILE A 57 9.19 9.43 14.59
N ILE A 58 8.68 8.72 15.60
CA ILE A 58 7.66 7.66 15.41
C ILE A 58 6.34 8.20 14.86
N TYR A 59 5.95 9.42 15.22
CA TYR A 59 4.73 10.07 14.73
C TYR A 59 4.77 10.31 13.21
N HIS A 60 5.89 10.83 12.69
CA HIS A 60 6.06 11.01 11.25
C HIS A 60 6.04 9.69 10.48
N LEU A 61 6.57 8.62 11.08
CA LEU A 61 6.53 7.29 10.46
C LEU A 61 5.09 6.80 10.34
N PHE A 62 4.32 6.96 11.41
CA PHE A 62 2.92 6.57 11.47
C PHE A 62 2.06 7.38 10.49
N ASP A 63 2.25 8.69 10.43
CA ASP A 63 1.52 9.58 9.53
C ASP A 63 1.79 9.25 8.06
N LYS A 64 3.08 9.05 7.70
CA LYS A 64 3.47 8.61 6.34
C LYS A 64 2.84 7.28 5.98
N PHE A 65 2.83 6.33 6.91
CA PHE A 65 2.22 5.02 6.70
C PHE A 65 0.69 5.11 6.53
N MET A 66 0.00 5.90 7.37
CA MET A 66 -1.45 6.09 7.27
C MET A 66 -1.85 6.79 5.97
N ALA A 67 -1.10 7.82 5.56
CA ALA A 67 -1.33 8.48 4.28
C ALA A 67 -1.19 7.51 3.09
N TYR A 68 -0.15 6.67 3.10
CA TYR A 68 0.04 5.65 2.07
C TYR A 68 -1.08 4.61 2.05
N ARG A 69 -1.54 4.17 3.22
CA ARG A 69 -2.67 3.23 3.31
C ARG A 69 -3.96 3.81 2.74
N GLU A 70 -4.24 5.09 3.00
CA GLU A 70 -5.43 5.74 2.46
C GLU A 70 -5.33 5.92 0.94
N GLU A 71 -4.16 6.31 0.42
CA GLU A 71 -3.91 6.38 -1.02
C GLU A 71 -4.13 5.02 -1.71
N LEU A 72 -3.61 3.94 -1.14
CA LEU A 72 -3.83 2.58 -1.67
C LEU A 72 -5.30 2.17 -1.63
N LYS A 73 -6.01 2.50 -0.56
CA LYS A 73 -7.45 2.22 -0.43
C LYS A 73 -8.25 2.99 -1.47
N GLN A 74 -7.90 4.25 -1.73
CA GLN A 74 -8.53 5.06 -2.75
C GLN A 74 -8.24 4.53 -4.17
N LYS A 75 -6.99 4.14 -4.47
CA LYS A 75 -6.62 3.50 -5.74
C LYS A 75 -7.38 2.20 -5.97
N LYS A 76 -7.40 1.28 -4.98
CA LYS A 76 -8.23 0.07 -5.05
C LYS A 76 -9.69 0.44 -5.33
N ARG A 77 -10.26 1.40 -4.59
CA ARG A 77 -11.66 1.84 -4.80
C ARG A 77 -11.90 2.35 -6.22
N GLU A 78 -10.97 3.11 -6.80
CA GLU A 78 -11.07 3.59 -8.18
C GLU A 78 -10.97 2.48 -9.21
N GLU A 79 -10.05 1.53 -9.03
CA GLU A 79 -9.97 0.33 -9.88
C GLU A 79 -11.28 -0.47 -9.85
N PHE A 80 -11.89 -0.64 -8.67
CA PHE A 80 -13.15 -1.35 -8.50
C PHE A 80 -14.38 -0.54 -8.94
N LYS A 81 -14.31 0.78 -9.19
CA LYS A 81 -15.46 1.57 -9.67
C LYS A 81 -15.98 1.09 -11.02
N HIS A 82 -15.10 0.58 -11.88
CA HIS A 82 -15.48 0.09 -13.22
C HIS A 82 -16.15 -1.29 -13.17
N ILE A 83 -15.97 -2.05 -12.09
CA ILE A 83 -16.48 -3.41 -11.91
C ILE A 83 -17.72 -3.39 -11.00
N ALA A 84 -17.79 -2.43 -10.07
CA ALA A 84 -18.89 -2.28 -9.14
C ALA A 84 -20.14 -1.69 -9.83
N VAL A 85 -21.09 -2.57 -10.16
CA VAL A 85 -22.47 -2.16 -10.40
C VAL A 85 -23.05 -1.72 -9.06
N PHE A 86 -23.00 -0.43 -8.77
CA PHE A 86 -23.71 0.13 -7.62
C PHE A 86 -25.21 -0.07 -7.83
N PRO A 87 -25.98 -0.49 -6.81
CA PRO A 87 -27.42 -0.64 -6.94
C PRO A 87 -28.02 0.71 -7.34
N CYS A 88 -28.52 0.80 -8.57
CA CYS A 88 -29.11 2.01 -9.13
C CYS A 88 -30.61 1.82 -9.31
N LYS A 89 -31.39 2.77 -8.80
CA LYS A 89 -32.85 2.81 -8.96
C LYS A 89 -33.17 3.81 -10.06
N LEU A 90 -33.33 3.31 -11.29
CA LEU A 90 -33.70 4.12 -12.44
C LEU A 90 -35.23 4.11 -12.59
N LYS A 91 -35.83 5.28 -12.76
CA LYS A 91 -37.26 5.42 -13.08
C LYS A 91 -37.38 5.96 -14.50
N ILE A 92 -37.97 5.18 -15.40
CA ILE A 92 -38.28 5.62 -16.75
C ILE A 92 -39.45 6.62 -16.67
N LEU A 93 -39.26 7.82 -17.20
CA LEU A 93 -40.33 8.82 -17.28
C LEU A 93 -41.19 8.55 -18.51
N PRO A 94 -42.51 8.35 -18.35
CA PRO A 94 -43.40 7.87 -19.42
C PRO A 94 -43.65 8.86 -20.57
N GLN A 95 -42.98 10.02 -20.60
CA GLN A 95 -43.18 11.08 -21.61
C GLN A 95 -41.91 11.41 -22.41
N LEU A 96 -40.81 10.68 -22.22
CA LEU A 96 -39.48 10.96 -22.80
C LEU A 96 -38.86 9.73 -23.48
N THR A 97 -39.66 8.91 -24.15
CA THR A 97 -39.16 7.81 -24.99
C THR A 97 -38.87 8.33 -26.39
N PHE A 98 -37.58 8.50 -26.71
CA PHE A 98 -37.13 8.66 -28.09
C PHE A 98 -36.92 7.27 -28.72
N SER A 99 -37.53 7.05 -29.88
CA SER A 99 -37.28 5.90 -30.77
C SER A 99 -36.31 6.28 -31.87
#